data_AF-A0A955SV64-F1
#
_entry.id   AF-A0A955SV64-F1
#
_cell.length_a   1.000
_cell.length_b   1.000
_cell.length_c   1.000
_cell.angle_alpha   90.00
_cell.angle_beta   90.00
_cell.angle_gamma   90.00
#
_symmetry.space_group_name_H-M   'P 1'
#
loop_
_entity.id
_entity.type
_entity.pdbx_description
1 polymer ?
#
loop_
_entity_poly.entity_id
_entity_poly.type
_entity_poly.pdbx_seq_one_letter_code
_entity_poly.pdbx_strand_id
1 'polypeptide(L)'
;MPIVLLGSVGAITWAVRGTDGWGGIDGTMLPGMSWGILWWWLCFRRGIDARGTPLWLGLGIALGGELGYGQYVTWIRGMFYLEDEIISISPWTGYLWFFICGIGWGAPGGVLLGWALSRKKSLAVWAARLLIPAGVAYLGWLLVQWRPEWFFPHHELGIYEGELSRHQDRTVYTNTQNFVVVAWWLGALMVALFQRDRFAWMAMLLIGGGFGFGFTLAALWCLGYSYAPDLFDWWKMWELNSGFNLGLLYTLLLYWTIRQVDTEPEPEESPTRSRLWFESIGMALGGFLLVYLMGAEFFAGTGFFLALMVAIPILLATRSGRQGFNPDLIMDRRKEVAFTYAIFLLLFMLFWGVTSRLGVVLGLYDPSAVDQYAWPPARIALFVPFGILVVGYTLVRYFKILTSTDISSNRTDPQRASILLVDLMTLIGIVGAISIWPAKIGACYAIFLFL
;
A
#
# COMPACT_ATOMS: atom_id res chain seq x y z
N MET A 1 5.05 14.08 -18.19
CA MET A 1 5.71 12.76 -18.08
C MET A 1 5.46 12.08 -16.72
N PRO A 2 5.83 12.64 -15.54
CA PRO A 2 5.61 11.94 -14.26
C PRO A 2 4.15 11.59 -13.96
N ILE A 3 3.21 12.49 -14.29
CA ILE A 3 1.76 12.24 -14.11
C ILE A 3 1.32 10.99 -14.88
N VAL A 4 1.69 10.90 -16.16
CA VAL A 4 1.35 9.76 -17.02
C VAL A 4 2.02 8.48 -16.48
N LEU A 5 3.29 8.55 -16.09
CA LEU A 5 4.02 7.40 -15.58
C LEU A 5 3.42 6.84 -14.27
N LEU A 6 3.26 7.67 -13.23
CA LEU A 6 2.70 7.21 -11.96
C LEU A 6 1.22 6.87 -12.09
N GLY A 7 0.47 7.61 -12.91
CA GLY A 7 -0.94 7.34 -13.20
C GLY A 7 -1.13 5.99 -13.89
N SER A 8 -0.40 5.72 -14.97
CA SER A 8 -0.52 4.46 -15.73
C SER A 8 -0.05 3.26 -14.92
N VAL A 9 1.08 3.36 -14.21
CA VAL A 9 1.55 2.26 -13.34
C VAL A 9 0.56 2.02 -12.21
N GLY A 10 0.00 3.09 -11.65
CA GLY A 10 -1.06 3.01 -10.65
C GLY A 10 -2.29 2.27 -11.16
N ALA A 11 -2.79 2.65 -12.33
CA ALA A 11 -3.93 2.00 -12.96
C ALA A 11 -3.68 0.50 -13.20
N ILE A 12 -2.54 0.14 -13.79
CA ILE A 12 -2.20 -1.28 -14.05
C ILE A 12 -2.13 -2.08 -12.75
N THR A 13 -1.39 -1.60 -11.76
CA THR A 13 -1.14 -2.32 -10.50
C THR A 13 -2.40 -2.45 -9.64
N TRP A 14 -3.29 -1.46 -9.65
CA TRP A 14 -4.62 -1.57 -9.03
C TRP A 14 -5.53 -2.53 -9.78
N ALA A 15 -5.50 -2.52 -11.11
CA ALA A 15 -6.27 -3.48 -11.88
C ALA A 15 -5.80 -4.93 -11.66
N VAL A 16 -4.49 -5.15 -11.44
CA VAL A 16 -3.95 -6.45 -10.98
C VAL A 16 -4.57 -6.82 -9.64
N ARG A 17 -4.54 -5.91 -8.66
CA ARG A 17 -5.17 -6.10 -7.34
C ARG A 17 -6.64 -6.50 -7.45
N GLY A 18 -7.37 -5.90 -8.37
CA GLY A 18 -8.78 -6.20 -8.57
C GLY A 18 -9.07 -7.58 -9.16
N THR A 19 -8.08 -8.47 -9.33
CA THR A 19 -8.26 -9.84 -9.84
C THR A 19 -8.27 -10.86 -8.71
N ASP A 20 -8.91 -12.02 -8.90
CA ASP A 20 -8.77 -13.10 -7.91
C ASP A 20 -7.31 -13.57 -7.82
N GLY A 21 -6.91 -14.00 -6.62
CA GLY A 21 -5.52 -14.37 -6.30
C GLY A 21 -4.79 -13.35 -5.43
N TRP A 22 -5.42 -12.20 -5.17
CA TRP A 22 -4.91 -11.11 -4.35
C TRP A 22 -5.93 -10.76 -3.26
N GLY A 23 -5.49 -10.71 -2.01
CA GLY A 23 -6.28 -10.18 -0.89
C GLY A 23 -6.21 -8.66 -0.79
N GLY A 24 -6.79 -8.13 0.31
CA GLY A 24 -6.80 -6.69 0.62
C GLY A 24 -5.40 -6.13 0.78
N ILE A 25 -4.69 -6.59 1.82
CA ILE A 25 -3.30 -6.20 2.14
C ILE A 25 -2.31 -6.47 1.00
N ASP A 26 -2.23 -7.71 0.51
CA ASP A 26 -1.20 -8.13 -0.45
C ASP A 26 -1.42 -7.51 -1.84
N GLY A 27 -2.68 -7.44 -2.28
CA GLY A 27 -3.03 -6.80 -3.54
C GLY A 27 -2.69 -5.31 -3.55
N THR A 28 -2.82 -4.63 -2.41
CA THR A 28 -2.55 -3.19 -2.30
C THR A 28 -1.08 -2.86 -2.01
N MET A 29 -0.32 -3.80 -1.48
CA MET A 29 1.12 -3.67 -1.33
C MET A 29 1.83 -3.53 -2.70
N LEU A 30 1.35 -4.25 -3.72
CA LEU A 30 1.86 -4.18 -5.10
C LEU A 30 1.89 -2.74 -5.65
N PRO A 31 0.76 -2.02 -5.79
CA PRO A 31 0.76 -0.65 -6.29
C PRO A 31 1.59 0.31 -5.41
N GLY A 32 1.50 0.17 -4.08
CA GLY A 32 2.28 0.99 -3.14
C GLY A 32 3.79 0.88 -3.37
N MET A 33 4.31 -0.35 -3.53
CA MET A 33 5.74 -0.58 -3.80
C MET A 33 6.14 -0.12 -5.20
N SER A 34 5.32 -0.38 -6.22
CA SER A 34 5.58 0.09 -7.58
C SER A 34 5.70 1.61 -7.65
N TRP A 35 4.78 2.36 -7.01
CA TRP A 35 4.90 3.82 -6.91
C TRP A 35 6.13 4.26 -6.14
N GLY A 36 6.46 3.60 -5.03
CA GLY A 36 7.62 3.99 -4.25
C GLY A 36 8.96 3.72 -4.95
N ILE A 37 9.06 2.69 -5.81
CA ILE A 37 10.23 2.46 -6.67
C ILE A 37 10.33 3.56 -7.73
N LEU A 38 9.23 3.95 -8.37
CA LEU A 38 9.21 5.07 -9.31
C LEU A 38 9.59 6.39 -8.63
N TRP A 39 9.06 6.62 -7.43
CA TRP A 39 9.39 7.78 -6.60
C TRP A 39 10.89 7.82 -6.31
N TRP A 40 11.45 6.69 -5.86
CA TRP A 40 12.87 6.54 -5.63
C TRP A 40 13.69 6.86 -6.89
N TRP A 41 13.34 6.29 -8.04
CA TRP A 41 14.07 6.50 -9.28
C TRP A 41 14.05 7.97 -9.73
N LEU A 42 12.89 8.63 -9.62
CA LEU A 42 12.75 10.06 -9.96
C LEU A 42 13.59 10.94 -9.02
N CYS A 43 13.63 10.63 -7.72
CA CYS A 43 14.49 11.30 -6.74
C CYS A 43 15.98 11.02 -7.02
N PHE A 44 16.34 9.77 -7.29
CA PHE A 44 17.70 9.34 -7.57
C PHE A 44 18.31 10.09 -8.76
N ARG A 45 17.53 10.31 -9.82
CA ARG A 45 17.96 11.12 -10.99
C ARG A 45 18.24 12.59 -10.66
N ARG A 46 17.74 13.07 -9.52
CA ARG A 46 17.99 14.42 -8.98
C ARG A 46 19.07 14.42 -7.90
N GLY A 47 19.71 13.29 -7.62
CA GLY A 47 20.66 13.15 -6.51
C GLY A 47 20.00 13.08 -5.14
N ILE A 48 18.68 12.90 -5.07
CA ILE A 48 17.94 12.80 -3.81
C ILE A 48 17.82 11.32 -3.41
N ASP A 49 18.25 11.01 -2.19
CA ASP A 49 18.16 9.65 -1.65
C ASP A 49 16.78 9.38 -1.05
N ALA A 50 15.98 8.57 -1.75
CA ALA A 50 14.64 8.16 -1.34
C ALA A 50 14.49 6.63 -1.24
N ARG A 51 15.58 5.91 -0.92
CA ARG A 51 15.61 4.42 -0.91
C ARG A 51 14.62 3.76 0.06
N GLY A 52 14.16 4.48 1.08
CA GLY A 52 13.13 4.00 2.02
C GLY A 52 11.69 4.10 1.50
N THR A 53 11.43 4.95 0.50
CA THR A 53 10.07 5.24 0.02
C THR A 53 9.31 4.02 -0.50
N PRO A 54 9.91 3.08 -1.27
CA PRO A 54 9.24 1.84 -1.69
C PRO A 54 8.57 1.08 -0.55
N LEU A 55 9.30 0.91 0.55
CA LEU A 55 8.80 0.16 1.69
C LEU A 55 7.69 0.93 2.39
N TRP A 56 7.88 2.21 2.71
CA TRP A 56 6.86 2.99 3.43
C TRP A 56 5.56 3.16 2.65
N LEU A 57 5.63 3.36 1.32
CA LEU A 57 4.45 3.44 0.49
C LEU A 57 3.75 2.09 0.31
N GLY A 58 4.51 1.01 0.08
CA GLY A 58 3.97 -0.35 0.01
C GLY A 58 3.20 -0.70 1.27
N LEU A 59 3.83 -0.49 2.42
CA LEU A 59 3.28 -0.80 3.73
C LEU A 59 2.09 0.10 4.09
N GLY A 60 2.18 1.40 3.79
CA GLY A 60 1.08 2.32 4.07
C GLY A 60 -0.16 1.99 3.26
N ILE A 61 -0.03 1.76 1.96
CA ILE A 61 -1.18 1.39 1.13
C ILE A 61 -1.73 0.01 1.49
N ALA A 62 -0.88 -0.92 1.90
CA ALA A 62 -1.31 -2.23 2.40
C ALA A 62 -2.23 -2.14 3.61
N LEU A 63 -1.93 -1.25 4.58
CA LEU A 63 -2.80 -1.01 5.73
C LEU A 63 -4.17 -0.45 5.34
N GLY A 64 -4.24 0.35 4.28
CA GLY A 64 -5.51 0.85 3.73
C GLY A 64 -6.32 -0.22 3.01
N GLY A 65 -5.67 -1.26 2.49
CA GLY A 65 -6.29 -2.31 1.68
C GLY A 65 -7.28 -3.21 2.41
N GLU A 66 -7.26 -3.22 3.74
CA GLU A 66 -8.20 -3.98 4.59
C GLU A 66 -9.60 -3.38 4.67
N LEU A 67 -9.77 -2.15 4.18
CA LEU A 67 -11.03 -1.44 4.31
C LEU A 67 -12.00 -1.85 3.21
N GLY A 68 -13.14 -2.42 3.62
CA GLY A 68 -14.22 -2.78 2.73
C GLY A 68 -14.98 -1.56 2.17
N TYR A 69 -15.56 -1.71 0.97
CA TYR A 69 -16.41 -0.68 0.35
C TYR A 69 -17.53 -1.21 -0.54
N GLY A 70 -17.59 -2.52 -0.81
CA GLY A 70 -18.50 -3.09 -1.81
C GLY A 70 -19.98 -2.79 -1.59
N GLN A 71 -20.43 -2.65 -0.34
CA GLN A 71 -21.82 -2.32 -0.01
C GLN A 71 -22.23 -0.90 -0.40
N TYR A 72 -21.29 0.04 -0.46
CA TYR A 72 -21.61 1.44 -0.80
C TYR A 72 -22.05 1.59 -2.26
N VAL A 73 -21.69 0.64 -3.13
CA VAL A 73 -22.07 0.63 -4.54
C VAL A 73 -23.57 0.48 -4.69
N THR A 74 -24.17 -0.40 -3.89
CA THR A 74 -25.61 -0.60 -3.90
C THR A 74 -26.31 0.61 -3.27
N TRP A 75 -25.69 1.25 -2.27
CA TRP A 75 -26.24 2.47 -1.68
C TRP A 75 -26.26 3.63 -2.67
N ILE A 76 -25.23 3.80 -3.50
CA ILE A 76 -25.25 4.80 -4.60
C ILE A 76 -26.40 4.52 -5.58
N ARG A 77 -26.77 3.26 -5.78
CA ARG A 77 -27.92 2.85 -6.58
C ARG A 77 -29.26 2.96 -5.84
N GLY A 78 -29.26 3.47 -4.60
CA GLY A 78 -30.44 3.63 -3.77
C GLY A 78 -30.94 2.34 -3.11
N MET A 79 -30.12 1.29 -3.09
CA MET A 79 -30.48 -0.04 -2.59
C MET A 79 -29.69 -0.39 -1.33
N PHE A 80 -30.40 -0.63 -0.23
CA PHE A 80 -29.84 -1.17 1.00
C PHE A 80 -30.37 -2.59 1.21
N TYR A 81 -29.47 -3.57 1.12
CA TYR A 81 -29.82 -4.99 1.23
C TYR A 81 -29.96 -5.38 2.71
N LEU A 82 -31.14 -5.88 3.06
CA LEU A 82 -31.40 -6.70 4.23
C LEU A 82 -31.44 -8.18 3.81
N GLU A 83 -31.58 -9.10 4.77
CA GLU A 83 -31.60 -10.54 4.48
C GLU A 83 -32.71 -10.92 3.49
N ASP A 84 -33.95 -10.49 3.78
CA ASP A 84 -35.13 -10.87 3.00
C ASP A 84 -35.70 -9.73 2.13
N GLU A 85 -35.17 -8.52 2.26
CA GLU A 85 -35.71 -7.36 1.55
C GLU A 85 -34.65 -6.34 1.14
N ILE A 86 -35.02 -5.46 0.20
CA ILE A 86 -34.21 -4.31 -0.21
C ILE A 86 -34.99 -3.06 0.17
N ILE A 87 -34.42 -2.25 1.06
CA ILE A 87 -35.00 -0.96 1.44
C ILE A 87 -34.29 0.19 0.72
N SER A 88 -34.99 1.32 0.59
CA SER A 88 -34.46 2.50 -0.09
C SER A 88 -33.48 3.26 0.80
N ILE A 89 -32.34 3.64 0.25
CA ILE A 89 -31.35 4.52 0.89
C ILE A 89 -31.04 5.71 -0.01
N SER A 90 -30.67 6.85 0.57
CA SER A 90 -30.19 8.00 -0.20
C SER A 90 -28.86 7.67 -0.90
N PRO A 91 -28.74 7.88 -2.23
CA PRO A 91 -27.48 7.72 -2.96
C PRO A 91 -26.31 8.51 -2.36
N TRP A 92 -26.59 9.67 -1.76
CA TRP A 92 -25.59 10.51 -1.12
C TRP A 92 -24.90 9.83 0.06
N THR A 93 -25.60 8.94 0.77
CA THR A 93 -24.99 8.13 1.84
C THR A 93 -23.91 7.21 1.26
N GLY A 94 -24.16 6.58 0.11
CA GLY A 94 -23.16 5.78 -0.60
C GLY A 94 -21.93 6.59 -1.02
N TYR A 95 -22.13 7.78 -1.62
CA TYR A 95 -21.01 8.65 -2.00
C TYR A 95 -20.21 9.16 -0.80
N LEU A 96 -20.86 9.53 0.30
CA LEU A 96 -20.19 9.96 1.53
C LEU A 96 -19.31 8.84 2.10
N TRP A 97 -19.83 7.62 2.16
CA TRP A 97 -19.05 6.49 2.66
C TRP A 97 -17.94 6.05 1.71
N PHE A 98 -18.11 6.20 0.39
CA PHE A 98 -17.00 6.09 -0.57
C PHE A 98 -15.92 7.13 -0.30
N PHE A 99 -16.28 8.38 -0.01
CA PHE A 99 -15.30 9.41 0.33
C PHE A 99 -14.51 9.06 1.59
N ILE A 100 -15.21 8.65 2.67
CA ILE A 100 -14.61 8.22 3.94
C ILE A 100 -13.69 7.02 3.71
N CYS A 101 -14.15 6.03 2.95
CA CYS A 101 -13.35 4.85 2.61
C CYS A 101 -12.12 5.23 1.78
N GLY A 102 -12.24 6.15 0.81
CA GLY A 102 -11.11 6.64 0.04
C GLY A 102 -10.06 7.33 0.92
N ILE A 103 -10.48 8.11 1.93
CA ILE A 103 -9.55 8.61 2.95
C ILE A 103 -8.90 7.43 3.67
N GLY A 104 -9.68 6.46 4.15
CA GLY A 104 -9.15 5.31 4.87
C GLY A 104 -8.11 4.51 4.08
N TRP A 105 -8.26 4.43 2.76
CA TRP A 105 -7.31 3.77 1.86
C TRP A 105 -6.04 4.59 1.61
N GLY A 106 -6.17 5.89 1.35
CA GLY A 106 -5.04 6.75 0.99
C GLY A 106 -4.27 7.27 2.20
N ALA A 107 -4.97 7.53 3.31
CA ALA A 107 -4.41 8.18 4.49
C ALA A 107 -3.25 7.41 5.12
N PRO A 108 -3.28 6.08 5.30
CA PRO A 108 -2.15 5.34 5.85
C PRO A 108 -0.87 5.51 5.02
N GLY A 109 -0.99 5.47 3.68
CA GLY A 109 0.09 5.79 2.75
C GLY A 109 0.62 7.22 2.92
N GLY A 110 -0.27 8.21 2.99
CA GLY A 110 0.09 9.61 3.22
C GLY A 110 0.75 9.88 4.58
N VAL A 111 0.31 9.20 5.64
CA VAL A 111 0.86 9.31 7.00
C VAL A 111 2.27 8.74 7.05
N LEU A 112 2.46 7.49 6.59
CA LEU A 112 3.77 6.84 6.62
C LEU A 112 4.78 7.53 5.69
N LEU A 113 4.37 7.91 4.48
CA LEU A 113 5.22 8.69 3.59
C LEU A 113 5.57 10.04 4.19
N GLY A 114 4.58 10.76 4.73
CA GLY A 114 4.78 12.04 5.39
C GLY A 114 5.79 11.95 6.54
N TRP A 115 5.72 10.88 7.34
CA TRP A 115 6.69 10.62 8.40
C TRP A 115 8.07 10.23 7.89
N ALA A 116 8.15 9.49 6.78
CA ALA A 116 9.41 9.12 6.13
C ALA A 116 10.11 10.31 5.49
N LEU A 117 9.36 11.27 4.95
CA LEU A 117 9.87 12.52 4.39
C LEU A 117 10.17 13.57 5.47
N SER A 118 9.60 13.42 6.66
CA SER A 118 9.89 14.31 7.78
C SER A 118 11.37 14.19 8.18
N ARG A 119 12.00 15.33 8.50
CA ARG A 119 13.34 15.36 9.12
C ARG A 119 13.40 14.49 10.37
N LYS A 120 14.59 14.03 10.73
CA LYS A 120 14.84 13.27 11.97
C LYS A 120 14.20 13.97 13.17
N LYS A 121 13.39 13.23 13.94
CA LYS A 121 12.69 13.75 15.11
C LYS A 121 13.15 13.06 16.39
N SER A 122 12.89 13.71 17.53
CA SER A 122 13.12 13.14 18.85
C SER A 122 12.16 11.97 19.14
N LEU A 123 12.50 11.14 20.14
CA LEU A 123 11.64 10.05 20.57
C LEU A 123 10.26 10.54 21.04
N ALA A 124 10.20 11.70 21.71
CA ALA A 124 8.93 12.31 22.15
C ALA A 124 8.01 12.64 20.97
N VAL A 125 8.57 13.15 19.87
CA VAL A 125 7.82 13.41 18.64
C VAL A 125 7.29 12.12 18.01
N TRP A 126 8.10 11.06 18.00
CA TRP A 126 7.67 9.75 17.53
C TRP A 126 6.59 9.13 18.43
N ALA A 127 6.73 9.23 19.74
CA ALA A 127 5.71 8.80 20.69
C ALA A 127 4.39 9.54 20.44
N ALA A 128 4.42 10.85 20.22
CA ALA A 128 3.24 11.64 19.86
C ALA A 128 2.61 11.19 18.54
N ARG A 129 3.43 10.90 17.51
CA ARG A 129 2.98 10.39 16.19
C ARG A 129 2.30 9.03 16.28
N LEU A 130 2.62 8.21 17.28
CA LEU A 130 2.01 6.90 17.47
C LEU A 130 0.81 6.94 18.41
N LEU A 131 0.99 7.53 19.59
CA LEU A 131 0.02 7.45 20.69
C LEU A 131 -1.20 8.36 20.46
N ILE A 132 -1.02 9.57 19.91
CA ILE A 132 -2.14 10.49 19.71
C ILE A 132 -3.08 9.95 18.62
N PRO A 133 -2.62 9.54 17.42
CA PRO A 133 -3.51 8.96 16.42
C PRO A 133 -4.22 7.71 16.92
N ALA A 134 -3.54 6.84 17.68
CA ALA A 134 -4.16 5.68 18.30
C ALA A 134 -5.25 6.07 19.31
N GLY A 135 -4.98 7.08 20.16
CA GLY A 135 -5.97 7.61 21.10
C GLY A 135 -7.20 8.21 20.39
N VAL A 136 -6.98 8.98 19.32
CA VAL A 136 -8.09 9.55 18.52
C VAL A 136 -8.87 8.46 17.79
N ALA A 137 -8.21 7.42 17.29
CA ALA A 137 -8.86 6.25 16.70
C ALA A 137 -9.77 5.54 17.71
N TYR A 138 -9.28 5.34 18.95
CA TYR A 138 -10.06 4.76 20.04
C TYR A 138 -11.26 5.63 20.43
N LEU A 139 -11.08 6.94 20.50
CA LEU A 139 -12.19 7.89 20.71
C LEU A 139 -13.21 7.84 19.56
N GLY A 140 -12.74 7.68 18.31
CA GLY A 140 -13.60 7.48 17.15
C GLY A 140 -14.42 6.20 17.26
N TRP A 141 -13.82 5.11 17.71
CA TRP A 141 -14.52 3.85 17.96
C TRP A 141 -15.57 4.01 19.07
N LEU A 142 -15.22 4.63 20.20
CA LEU A 142 -16.17 4.93 21.28
C LEU A 142 -17.33 5.82 20.80
N LEU A 143 -17.07 6.76 19.89
CA LEU A 143 -18.10 7.61 19.31
C LEU A 143 -19.09 6.80 18.47
N VAL A 144 -18.61 5.81 17.70
CA VAL A 144 -19.50 4.89 16.96
C VAL A 144 -20.38 4.08 17.91
N GLN A 145 -19.82 3.62 19.04
CA GLN A 145 -20.59 2.89 20.05
C GLN A 145 -21.60 3.78 20.79
N TRP A 146 -21.25 5.04 21.03
CA TRP A 146 -22.10 5.99 21.76
C TRP A 146 -23.21 6.60 20.89
N ARG A 147 -22.93 6.81 19.60
CA ARG A 147 -23.83 7.47 18.62
C ARG A 147 -23.94 6.65 17.32
N PRO A 148 -24.39 5.40 17.38
CA PRO A 148 -24.50 4.53 16.20
C PRO A 148 -25.40 5.13 15.10
N GLU A 149 -26.38 5.95 15.46
CA GLU A 149 -27.30 6.62 14.52
C GLU A 149 -26.62 7.57 13.53
N TRP A 150 -25.38 8.01 13.80
CA TRP A 150 -24.61 8.84 12.87
C TRP A 150 -23.84 8.03 11.82
N PHE A 151 -23.62 6.75 12.09
CA PHE A 151 -22.73 5.91 11.29
C PHE A 151 -23.47 4.83 10.52
N PHE A 152 -24.62 4.40 11.01
CA PHE A 152 -25.37 3.30 10.41
C PHE A 152 -26.69 3.82 9.82
N PRO A 153 -26.88 3.72 8.49
CA PRO A 153 -28.13 4.16 7.87
C PRO A 153 -29.29 3.31 8.37
N HIS A 154 -30.47 3.92 8.54
CA HIS A 154 -31.67 3.22 9.04
C HIS A 154 -31.55 2.69 10.47
N HIS A 155 -30.66 3.26 11.30
CA HIS A 155 -30.53 2.88 12.70
C HIS A 155 -31.85 2.98 13.47
N GLU A 156 -32.70 3.94 13.12
CA GLU A 156 -34.03 4.13 13.70
C GLU A 156 -34.98 2.95 13.52
N LEU A 157 -34.71 2.04 12.58
CA LEU A 157 -35.50 0.84 12.34
C LEU A 157 -35.16 -0.31 13.32
N GLY A 158 -34.14 -0.16 14.17
CA GLY A 158 -33.69 -1.22 15.08
C GLY A 158 -33.00 -2.39 14.39
N ILE A 159 -32.67 -2.27 13.09
CA ILE A 159 -32.10 -3.36 12.26
C ILE A 159 -30.66 -3.75 12.65
N TYR A 160 -30.04 -3.05 13.60
CA TYR A 160 -28.71 -3.34 14.12
C TYR A 160 -28.76 -3.87 15.57
N GLU A 161 -29.94 -4.11 16.11
CA GLU A 161 -30.14 -4.72 17.41
C GLU A 161 -30.27 -6.25 17.27
N GLY A 162 -29.55 -7.03 18.08
CA GLY A 162 -29.63 -8.49 18.10
C GLY A 162 -28.66 -9.20 17.14
N GLU A 163 -29.10 -10.33 16.58
CA GLU A 163 -28.30 -11.13 15.65
C GLU A 163 -28.32 -10.48 14.27
N LEU A 164 -27.13 -10.12 13.77
CA LEU A 164 -26.98 -9.42 12.50
C LEU A 164 -26.92 -10.40 11.34
N SER A 165 -27.68 -10.14 10.28
CA SER A 165 -27.47 -10.80 9.00
C SER A 165 -26.07 -10.48 8.46
N ARG A 166 -25.57 -11.30 7.53
CA ARG A 166 -24.26 -11.09 6.90
C ARG A 166 -24.07 -9.69 6.30
N HIS A 167 -25.14 -9.07 5.77
CA HIS A 167 -25.08 -7.73 5.19
C HIS A 167 -25.04 -6.62 6.25
N GLN A 168 -25.80 -6.79 7.34
CA GLN A 168 -25.78 -5.86 8.47
C GLN A 168 -24.46 -5.94 9.23
N ASP A 169 -23.95 -7.14 9.52
CA ASP A 169 -22.66 -7.36 10.18
C ASP A 169 -21.52 -6.70 9.38
N ARG A 170 -21.49 -6.95 8.06
CA ARG A 170 -20.54 -6.27 7.16
C ARG A 170 -20.69 -4.75 7.20
N THR A 171 -21.93 -4.23 7.28
CA THR A 171 -22.18 -2.80 7.37
C THR A 171 -21.61 -2.21 8.66
N VAL A 172 -21.92 -2.82 9.80
CA VAL A 172 -21.42 -2.40 11.12
C VAL A 172 -19.89 -2.44 11.14
N TYR A 173 -19.30 -3.56 10.73
CA TYR A 173 -17.85 -3.74 10.67
C TYR A 173 -17.19 -2.67 9.78
N THR A 174 -17.63 -2.57 8.53
CA THR A 174 -16.96 -1.73 7.52
C THR A 174 -17.11 -0.23 7.83
N ASN A 175 -18.30 0.22 8.24
CA ASN A 175 -18.53 1.62 8.58
C ASN A 175 -17.72 2.03 9.82
N THR A 176 -17.70 1.17 10.84
CA THR A 176 -16.91 1.39 12.05
C THR A 176 -15.42 1.49 11.70
N GLN A 177 -14.90 0.51 10.96
CA GLN A 177 -13.48 0.47 10.60
C GLN A 177 -13.06 1.70 9.78
N ASN A 178 -13.84 2.06 8.76
CA ASN A 178 -13.58 3.25 7.93
C ASN A 178 -13.57 4.53 8.77
N PHE A 179 -14.53 4.71 9.67
CA PHE A 179 -14.57 5.89 10.52
C PHE A 179 -13.40 5.93 11.51
N VAL A 180 -13.05 4.79 12.12
CA VAL A 180 -11.89 4.69 13.03
C VAL A 180 -10.59 5.06 12.32
N VAL A 181 -10.39 4.65 11.07
CA VAL A 181 -9.21 5.05 10.28
C VAL A 181 -9.25 6.54 9.93
N VAL A 182 -10.40 7.13 9.63
CA VAL A 182 -10.52 8.59 9.45
C VAL A 182 -10.17 9.33 10.74
N ALA A 183 -10.66 8.88 11.89
CA ALA A 183 -10.32 9.45 13.19
C ALA A 183 -8.81 9.34 13.47
N TRP A 184 -8.21 8.17 13.21
CA TRP A 184 -6.76 7.97 13.27
C TRP A 184 -5.99 8.98 12.39
N TRP A 185 -6.42 9.14 11.13
CA TRP A 185 -5.82 10.08 10.18
C TRP A 185 -5.93 11.54 10.66
N LEU A 186 -7.09 11.95 11.18
CA LEU A 186 -7.27 13.27 11.79
C LEU A 186 -6.34 13.47 12.98
N GLY A 187 -6.17 12.44 13.82
CA GLY A 187 -5.16 12.42 14.89
C GLY A 187 -3.75 12.66 14.37
N ALA A 188 -3.35 11.94 13.31
CA ALA A 188 -2.02 12.07 12.70
C ALA A 188 -1.82 13.47 12.08
N LEU A 189 -2.86 14.00 11.43
CA LEU A 189 -2.86 15.34 10.85
C LEU A 189 -2.72 16.43 11.93
N MET A 190 -3.47 16.32 13.04
CA MET A 190 -3.33 17.23 14.18
C MET A 190 -1.90 17.22 14.71
N VAL A 191 -1.31 16.04 14.91
CA VAL A 191 0.09 15.92 15.36
C VAL A 191 1.04 16.59 14.38
N ALA A 192 0.88 16.37 13.07
CA ALA A 192 1.70 17.00 12.05
C ALA A 192 1.57 18.53 12.06
N LEU A 193 0.36 19.07 12.23
CA LEU A 193 0.09 20.50 12.35
C LEU A 193 0.74 21.11 13.60
N PHE A 194 0.58 20.47 14.77
CA PHE A 194 1.20 20.91 16.02
C PHE A 194 2.73 20.87 15.95
N GLN A 195 3.28 19.84 15.31
CA GLN A 195 4.72 19.71 15.06
C GLN A 195 5.24 20.64 13.95
N ARG A 196 4.34 21.38 13.29
CA ARG A 196 4.62 22.24 12.13
C ARG A 196 5.35 21.48 11.01
N ASP A 197 5.06 20.18 10.89
CA ASP A 197 5.71 19.30 9.92
C ASP A 197 5.00 19.36 8.57
N ARG A 198 5.49 20.28 7.72
CA ARG A 198 4.90 20.56 6.41
C ARG A 198 4.84 19.34 5.50
N PHE A 199 5.88 18.49 5.51
CA PHE A 199 5.89 17.28 4.70
C PHE A 199 4.79 16.31 5.15
N ALA A 200 4.66 16.13 6.46
CA ALA A 200 3.67 15.21 7.01
C ALA A 200 2.23 15.66 6.72
N TRP A 201 1.84 16.89 7.08
CA TRP A 201 0.45 17.31 6.88
C TRP A 201 0.09 17.49 5.40
N MET A 202 1.03 17.92 4.55
CA MET A 202 0.78 18.02 3.10
C MET A 202 0.57 16.63 2.49
N ALA A 203 1.40 15.65 2.84
CA ALA A 203 1.22 14.27 2.38
C ALA A 203 -0.12 13.70 2.84
N MET A 204 -0.51 13.92 4.09
CA MET A 204 -1.79 13.46 4.64
C MET A 204 -2.99 14.11 3.96
N LEU A 205 -2.95 15.41 3.67
CA LEU A 205 -4.05 16.11 2.99
C LEU A 205 -4.14 15.73 1.50
N LEU A 206 -3.02 15.73 0.78
CA LEU A 206 -3.00 15.40 -0.64
C LEU A 206 -3.35 13.94 -0.90
N ILE A 207 -2.71 13.00 -0.18
CA ILE A 207 -2.94 11.57 -0.41
C ILE A 207 -4.23 11.13 0.28
N GLY A 208 -4.42 11.39 1.58
CA GLY A 208 -5.64 10.97 2.29
C GLY A 208 -6.88 11.72 1.79
N GLY A 209 -6.89 13.04 1.95
CA GLY A 209 -8.03 13.87 1.54
C GLY A 209 -8.27 13.85 0.03
N GLY A 210 -7.22 14.00 -0.77
CA GLY A 210 -7.33 13.95 -2.23
C GLY A 210 -7.83 12.62 -2.75
N PHE A 211 -7.41 11.49 -2.14
CA PHE A 211 -7.89 10.18 -2.57
C PHE A 211 -9.34 9.94 -2.16
N GLY A 212 -9.82 10.49 -1.04
CA GLY A 212 -11.26 10.51 -0.73
C GLY A 212 -12.11 11.03 -1.90
N PHE A 213 -11.71 12.16 -2.49
CA PHE A 213 -12.38 12.70 -3.69
C PHE A 213 -12.22 11.79 -4.90
N GLY A 214 -11.00 11.33 -5.19
CA GLY A 214 -10.72 10.45 -6.31
C GLY A 214 -11.50 9.13 -6.28
N PHE A 215 -11.58 8.51 -5.12
CA PHE A 215 -12.28 7.25 -4.85
C PHE A 215 -13.80 7.41 -5.05
N THR A 216 -14.35 8.56 -4.64
CA THR A 216 -15.76 8.93 -4.87
C THR A 216 -16.05 9.18 -6.35
N LEU A 217 -15.14 9.87 -7.06
CA LEU A 217 -15.26 10.09 -8.51
C LEU A 217 -15.18 8.78 -9.28
N ALA A 218 -14.27 7.87 -8.91
CA ALA A 218 -14.20 6.54 -9.49
C ALA A 218 -15.49 5.75 -9.27
N ALA A 219 -16.23 5.99 -8.17
CA ALA A 219 -17.51 5.34 -7.93
C ALA A 219 -18.59 5.75 -8.94
N LEU A 220 -18.47 6.87 -9.66
CA LEU A 220 -19.43 7.28 -10.70
C LEU A 220 -19.58 6.23 -11.81
N TRP A 221 -18.56 5.40 -12.03
CA TRP A 221 -18.64 4.28 -12.97
C TRP A 221 -19.77 3.28 -12.63
N CYS A 222 -20.25 3.24 -11.39
CA CYS A 222 -21.35 2.34 -11.00
C CYS A 222 -22.67 2.73 -11.67
N LEU A 223 -22.81 3.97 -12.13
CA LEU A 223 -23.97 4.40 -12.90
C LEU A 223 -24.03 3.69 -14.26
N GLY A 224 -22.86 3.31 -14.81
CA GLY A 224 -22.73 2.55 -16.05
C GLY A 224 -23.39 1.16 -16.00
N TYR A 225 -23.48 0.53 -14.81
CA TYR A 225 -24.15 -0.77 -14.64
C TYR A 225 -25.60 -0.75 -15.10
N SER A 226 -26.27 0.39 -14.93
CA SER A 226 -27.68 0.52 -15.29
C SER A 226 -27.90 0.55 -16.80
N TYR A 227 -26.85 0.88 -17.58
CA TYR A 227 -26.95 1.06 -19.03
C TYR A 227 -26.37 -0.12 -19.82
N ALA A 228 -25.29 -0.74 -19.36
CA ALA A 228 -24.61 -1.82 -20.09
C ALA A 228 -23.90 -2.81 -19.16
N PRO A 229 -24.65 -3.56 -18.31
CA PRO A 229 -24.06 -4.44 -17.29
C PRO A 229 -23.15 -5.55 -17.85
N ASP A 230 -23.39 -5.98 -19.10
CA ASP A 230 -22.57 -7.03 -19.75
C ASP A 230 -21.24 -6.53 -20.30
N LEU A 231 -21.14 -5.23 -20.56
CA LEU A 231 -19.95 -4.57 -21.11
C LEU A 231 -19.13 -3.85 -20.03
N PHE A 232 -19.77 -3.50 -18.92
CA PHE A 232 -19.20 -2.63 -17.90
C PHE A 232 -18.87 -3.39 -16.61
N ASP A 233 -17.58 -3.70 -16.44
CA ASP A 233 -17.06 -4.14 -15.15
C ASP A 233 -16.67 -2.90 -14.32
N TRP A 234 -17.60 -2.45 -13.48
CA TRP A 234 -17.41 -1.31 -12.57
C TRP A 234 -16.20 -1.51 -11.71
N TRP A 235 -16.02 -2.70 -11.15
CA TRP A 235 -14.93 -2.98 -10.23
C TRP A 235 -13.58 -2.72 -10.92
N LYS A 236 -13.42 -3.20 -12.16
CA LYS A 236 -12.20 -2.96 -12.95
C LYS A 236 -12.01 -1.50 -13.34
N MET A 237 -13.07 -0.83 -13.78
CA MET A 237 -13.00 0.58 -14.16
C MET A 237 -12.70 1.47 -12.95
N TRP A 238 -13.25 1.10 -11.80
CA TRP A 238 -13.02 1.74 -10.53
C TRP A 238 -11.57 1.54 -10.05
N GLU A 239 -11.02 0.33 -10.11
CA GLU A 239 -9.61 0.04 -9.76
C GLU A 239 -8.65 0.87 -10.63
N LEU A 240 -8.87 0.86 -11.95
CA LEU A 240 -8.07 1.64 -12.90
C LEU A 240 -8.10 3.13 -12.58
N ASN A 241 -9.30 3.69 -12.39
CA ASN A 241 -9.46 5.12 -12.17
C ASN A 241 -8.91 5.56 -10.80
N SER A 242 -9.11 4.73 -9.77
CA SER A 242 -8.57 4.94 -8.43
C SER A 242 -7.05 4.89 -8.44
N GLY A 243 -6.46 3.89 -9.08
CA GLY A 243 -5.01 3.79 -9.27
C GLY A 243 -4.46 5.00 -10.03
N PHE A 244 -5.10 5.42 -11.11
CA PHE A 244 -4.67 6.62 -11.85
C PHE A 244 -4.74 7.88 -10.97
N ASN A 245 -5.84 8.09 -10.25
CA ASN A 245 -6.03 9.24 -9.38
C ASN A 245 -4.96 9.29 -8.29
N LEU A 246 -4.70 8.17 -7.61
CA LEU A 246 -3.70 8.11 -6.56
C LEU A 246 -2.28 8.35 -7.10
N GLY A 247 -1.97 7.85 -8.31
CA GLY A 247 -0.73 8.15 -9.01
C GLY A 247 -0.54 9.64 -9.35
N LEU A 248 -1.63 10.34 -9.69
CA LEU A 248 -1.63 11.79 -9.87
C LEU A 248 -1.32 12.51 -8.53
N LEU A 249 -1.98 12.11 -7.43
CA LEU A 249 -1.75 12.69 -6.10
C LEU A 249 -0.29 12.49 -5.65
N TYR A 250 0.30 11.31 -5.88
CA TYR A 250 1.71 11.07 -5.63
C TYR A 250 2.62 11.95 -6.49
N THR A 251 2.26 12.19 -7.74
CA THR A 251 3.03 13.10 -8.61
C THR A 251 3.03 14.53 -8.08
N LEU A 252 1.86 15.03 -7.63
CA LEU A 252 1.74 16.35 -7.03
C LEU A 252 2.58 16.47 -5.76
N LEU A 253 2.51 15.46 -4.88
CA LEU A 253 3.30 15.43 -3.66
C LEU A 253 4.80 15.34 -3.96
N LEU A 254 5.22 14.54 -4.94
CA LEU A 254 6.62 14.42 -5.35
C LEU A 254 7.16 15.75 -5.86
N TYR A 255 6.41 16.41 -6.74
CA TYR A 255 6.77 17.71 -7.27
C TYR A 255 6.92 18.76 -6.16
N TRP A 256 5.97 18.77 -5.21
CA TRP A 256 6.05 19.64 -4.04
C TRP A 256 7.26 19.29 -3.16
N THR A 257 7.52 18.01 -2.90
CA THR A 257 8.62 17.53 -2.06
C THR A 257 9.99 17.93 -2.62
N ILE A 258 10.23 17.70 -3.91
CA ILE A 258 11.49 18.06 -4.58
C ILE A 258 11.77 19.56 -4.44
N ARG A 259 10.74 20.39 -4.62
CA ARG A 259 10.87 21.85 -4.47
C ARG A 259 11.27 22.28 -3.06
N GLN A 260 10.86 21.56 -2.02
CA GLN A 260 11.22 21.89 -0.64
C GLN A 260 12.66 21.48 -0.32
N VAL A 261 13.12 20.33 -0.84
CA VAL A 261 14.49 19.84 -0.63
C VAL A 261 15.53 20.87 -1.11
N ASP A 262 15.27 21.54 -2.23
CA ASP A 262 16.18 22.57 -2.77
C ASP A 262 16.31 23.82 -1.87
N THR A 263 15.38 24.04 -0.93
CA THR A 263 15.32 25.27 -0.12
C THR A 263 15.86 25.11 1.30
N GLU A 264 16.08 23.88 1.75
CA GLU A 264 16.30 23.58 3.15
C GLU A 264 17.73 23.08 3.39
N PRO A 265 18.58 23.81 4.13
CA PRO A 265 19.94 23.33 4.42
C PRO A 265 19.89 22.05 5.26
N GLU A 266 20.74 21.09 4.91
CA GLU A 266 20.90 19.85 5.69
C GLU A 266 21.52 20.19 7.06
N PRO A 267 20.92 19.72 8.17
CA PRO A 267 21.54 19.85 9.48
C PRO A 267 22.80 18.97 9.57
N GLU A 268 23.94 19.57 9.93
CA GLU A 268 25.28 18.95 10.00
C GLU A 268 25.49 17.94 11.14
N GLU A 269 24.47 17.62 11.95
CA GLU A 269 24.68 16.74 13.10
C GLU A 269 24.90 15.28 12.67
N SER A 270 26.16 14.83 12.81
CA SER A 270 26.52 13.43 12.69
C SER A 270 25.84 12.61 13.80
N PRO A 271 25.13 11.52 13.46
CA PRO A 271 24.41 10.73 14.45
C PRO A 271 25.38 9.93 15.33
N THR A 272 25.10 9.89 16.63
CA THR A 272 25.87 9.06 17.57
C THR A 272 25.65 7.57 17.31
N ARG A 273 26.65 6.74 17.67
CA ARG A 273 26.59 5.29 17.51
C ARG A 273 25.39 4.65 18.22
N SER A 274 25.09 5.08 19.45
CA SER A 274 23.96 4.58 20.23
C SER A 274 22.64 4.89 19.54
N ARG A 275 22.47 6.12 19.04
CA ARG A 275 21.29 6.54 18.29
C ARG A 275 21.09 5.69 17.04
N LEU A 276 22.13 5.50 16.23
CA LEU A 276 22.04 4.63 15.06
C LEU A 276 21.63 3.21 15.43
N TRP A 277 22.17 2.65 16.51
CA TRP A 277 21.81 1.32 16.98
C TRP A 277 20.31 1.20 17.30
N PHE A 278 19.78 2.15 18.08
CA PHE A 278 18.35 2.21 18.40
C PHE A 278 17.47 2.40 17.17
N GLU A 279 17.85 3.29 16.25
CA GLU A 279 17.13 3.48 14.98
C GLU A 279 17.08 2.18 14.16
N SER A 280 18.16 1.40 14.17
CA SER A 280 18.19 0.10 13.50
C SER A 280 17.31 -0.95 14.12
N ILE A 281 17.33 -1.05 15.45
CA ILE A 281 16.44 -1.96 16.17
C ILE A 281 15.00 -1.56 15.89
N GLY A 282 14.69 -0.26 15.94
CA GLY A 282 13.36 0.27 15.61
C GLY A 282 12.94 -0.08 14.19
N MET A 283 13.79 0.11 13.19
CA MET A 283 13.50 -0.27 11.80
C MET A 283 13.35 -1.78 11.63
N ALA A 284 14.22 -2.58 12.25
CA ALA A 284 14.18 -4.04 12.15
C ALA A 284 12.92 -4.61 12.81
N LEU A 285 12.59 -4.17 14.03
CA LEU A 285 11.40 -4.63 14.76
C LEU A 285 10.12 -4.07 14.16
N GLY A 286 10.12 -2.80 13.74
CA GLY A 286 8.97 -2.18 13.08
C GLY A 286 8.67 -2.83 11.73
N GLY A 287 9.71 -3.03 10.90
CA GLY A 287 9.60 -3.77 9.64
C GLY A 287 9.17 -5.22 9.86
N PHE A 288 9.75 -5.90 10.86
CA PHE A 288 9.35 -7.26 11.23
C PHE A 288 7.87 -7.32 11.59
N LEU A 289 7.45 -6.51 12.58
CA LEU A 289 6.10 -6.54 13.12
C LEU A 289 5.10 -6.25 12.02
N LEU A 290 5.37 -5.23 11.20
CA LEU A 290 4.42 -4.82 10.19
C LEU A 290 4.28 -5.87 9.07
N VAL A 291 5.40 -6.41 8.56
CA VAL A 291 5.36 -7.49 7.56
C VAL A 291 4.73 -8.75 8.13
N TYR A 292 5.04 -9.10 9.39
CA TYR A 292 4.47 -10.25 10.05
C TYR A 292 2.96 -10.10 10.21
N LEU A 293 2.48 -8.97 10.74
CA LEU A 293 1.04 -8.72 10.91
C LEU A 293 0.30 -8.78 9.57
N MET A 294 0.90 -8.22 8.51
CA MET A 294 0.35 -8.29 7.14
C MET A 294 0.29 -9.71 6.59
N GLY A 295 1.22 -10.59 6.97
CA GLY A 295 1.25 -11.99 6.51
C GLY A 295 0.60 -12.98 7.48
N ALA A 296 0.33 -12.60 8.73
CA ALA A 296 -0.05 -13.52 9.80
C ALA A 296 -1.44 -14.13 9.58
N GLU A 297 -2.36 -13.35 9.03
CA GLU A 297 -3.73 -13.79 8.76
C GLU A 297 -3.79 -14.88 7.68
N PHE A 298 -2.92 -14.77 6.67
CA PHE A 298 -2.99 -15.65 5.49
C PHE A 298 -1.97 -16.80 5.56
N PHE A 299 -0.73 -16.50 5.96
CA PHE A 299 0.37 -17.45 5.96
C PHE A 299 1.36 -17.10 7.06
N ALA A 300 1.02 -17.40 8.32
CA ALA A 300 1.87 -17.08 9.47
C ALA A 300 3.35 -17.49 9.29
N GLY A 301 3.62 -18.65 8.70
CA GLY A 301 4.98 -19.11 8.37
C GLY A 301 5.68 -18.24 7.31
N THR A 302 5.00 -17.94 6.20
CA THR A 302 5.52 -17.08 5.13
C THR A 302 5.70 -15.65 5.62
N GLY A 303 4.72 -15.08 6.33
CA GLY A 303 4.80 -13.75 6.93
C GLY A 303 5.98 -13.64 7.91
N PHE A 304 6.20 -14.64 8.76
CA PHE A 304 7.34 -14.70 9.65
C PHE A 304 8.67 -14.76 8.89
N PHE A 305 8.78 -15.59 7.86
CA PHE A 305 9.96 -15.65 6.99
C PHE A 305 10.25 -14.31 6.31
N LEU A 306 9.24 -13.69 5.69
CA LEU A 306 9.36 -12.39 5.04
C LEU A 306 9.78 -11.30 6.05
N ALA A 307 9.27 -11.35 7.27
CA ALA A 307 9.64 -10.43 8.35
C ALA A 307 11.10 -10.61 8.80
N LEU A 308 11.61 -11.85 8.85
CA LEU A 308 13.03 -12.11 9.13
C LEU A 308 13.94 -11.62 8.00
N MET A 309 13.48 -11.72 6.74
CA MET A 309 14.21 -11.26 5.55
C MET A 309 14.44 -9.74 5.50
N VAL A 310 13.74 -8.94 6.32
CA VAL A 310 14.05 -7.51 6.53
C VAL A 310 14.80 -7.26 7.84
N ALA A 311 14.38 -7.90 8.93
CA ALA A 311 14.90 -7.61 10.26
C ALA A 311 16.37 -8.02 10.42
N ILE A 312 16.72 -9.25 10.02
CA ILE A 312 18.09 -9.79 10.21
C ILE A 312 19.11 -8.95 9.41
N PRO A 313 18.92 -8.67 8.11
CA PRO A 313 19.89 -7.89 7.34
C PRO A 313 20.08 -6.46 7.86
N ILE A 314 19.03 -5.78 8.35
CA ILE A 314 19.15 -4.45 8.97
C ILE A 314 20.02 -4.49 10.23
N LEU A 315 19.81 -5.49 11.08
CA LEU A 315 20.62 -5.69 12.29
C LEU A 315 22.08 -6.00 11.93
N LEU A 316 22.32 -6.84 10.92
CA LEU A 316 23.66 -7.17 10.44
C LEU A 316 24.37 -5.97 9.81
N ALA A 317 23.67 -5.16 9.01
CA ALA A 317 24.19 -3.93 8.40
C ALA A 317 24.72 -2.94 9.44
N THR A 318 24.19 -3.03 10.66
CA THR A 318 24.64 -2.19 11.78
C THR A 318 25.85 -2.76 12.51
N ARG A 319 25.97 -4.10 12.59
CA ARG A 319 27.10 -4.77 13.25
C ARG A 319 28.38 -4.73 12.42
N SER A 320 28.29 -4.67 11.09
CA SER A 320 29.43 -4.70 10.17
C SER A 320 30.31 -3.44 10.17
N GLY A 321 30.01 -2.43 11.01
CA GLY A 321 30.84 -1.23 11.22
C GLY A 321 31.81 -1.30 12.42
N ARG A 322 32.21 -2.50 12.87
CA ARG A 322 33.07 -2.67 14.07
C ARG A 322 34.54 -2.30 13.85
N GLN A 323 35.05 -2.32 12.62
CA GLN A 323 36.41 -1.90 12.29
C GLN A 323 36.36 -0.51 11.65
N GLY A 324 36.56 0.54 12.44
CA GLY A 324 36.38 1.94 12.00
C GLY A 324 34.90 2.33 11.94
N PHE A 325 34.40 2.99 12.98
CA PHE A 325 33.00 3.43 13.01
C PHE A 325 32.79 4.54 11.96
N ASN A 326 32.13 4.19 10.86
CA ASN A 326 31.66 5.14 9.85
C ASN A 326 30.11 5.14 9.87
N PRO A 327 29.47 6.19 10.43
CA PRO A 327 28.01 6.26 10.55
C PRO A 327 27.30 6.32 9.19
N ASP A 328 27.93 6.95 8.19
CA ASP A 328 27.37 7.08 6.85
C ASP A 328 27.34 5.73 6.13
N LEU A 329 28.40 4.93 6.29
CA LEU A 329 28.46 3.58 5.75
C LEU A 329 27.36 2.68 6.33
N ILE A 330 27.09 2.79 7.63
CA ILE A 330 26.02 2.04 8.28
C ILE A 330 24.65 2.49 7.76
N MET A 331 24.42 3.79 7.67
CA MET A 331 23.15 4.35 7.19
C MET A 331 22.88 3.95 5.74
N ASP A 332 23.89 4.02 4.89
CA ASP A 332 23.79 3.65 3.48
C ASP A 332 23.48 2.16 3.30
N ARG A 333 24.21 1.27 4.01
CA ARG A 333 23.93 -0.17 3.98
C ARG A 333 22.49 -0.50 4.40
N ARG A 334 21.94 0.19 5.40
CA ARG A 334 20.54 -0.01 5.82
C ARG A 334 19.56 0.38 4.74
N LYS A 335 19.81 1.52 4.09
CA LYS A 335 18.97 2.00 2.99
C LYS A 335 19.03 1.04 1.80
N GLU A 336 20.21 0.54 1.45
CA GLU A 336 20.37 -0.49 0.42
C GLU A 336 19.68 -1.80 0.78
N VAL A 337 19.78 -2.24 2.04
CA VAL A 337 19.05 -3.42 2.53
C VAL A 337 17.54 -3.22 2.42
N ALA A 338 17.01 -2.09 2.90
CA ALA A 338 15.58 -1.80 2.85
C ALA A 338 15.05 -1.69 1.41
N PHE A 339 15.83 -1.07 0.52
CA PHE A 339 15.51 -0.97 -0.90
C PHE A 339 15.53 -2.33 -1.60
N THR A 340 16.57 -3.12 -1.35
CA THR A 340 16.68 -4.51 -1.85
C THR A 340 15.52 -5.36 -1.35
N TYR A 341 15.15 -5.21 -0.08
CA TYR A 341 14.00 -5.88 0.51
C TYR A 341 12.68 -5.49 -0.16
N ALA A 342 12.47 -4.21 -0.44
CA ALA A 342 11.25 -3.76 -1.11
C ALA A 342 11.11 -4.34 -2.52
N ILE A 343 12.21 -4.41 -3.29
CA ILE A 343 12.22 -5.09 -4.59
C ILE A 343 11.95 -6.59 -4.44
N PHE A 344 12.63 -7.23 -3.48
CA PHE A 344 12.40 -8.64 -3.15
C PHE A 344 10.93 -8.91 -2.85
N LEU A 345 10.32 -8.12 -1.96
CA LEU A 345 8.96 -8.31 -1.53
C LEU A 345 7.98 -8.06 -2.68
N LEU A 346 8.18 -7.01 -3.47
CA LEU A 346 7.41 -6.77 -4.69
C LEU A 346 7.45 -7.96 -5.66
N LEU A 347 8.63 -8.47 -5.99
CA LEU A 347 8.78 -9.61 -6.88
C LEU A 347 8.17 -10.88 -6.29
N PHE A 348 8.36 -11.11 -4.99
CA PHE A 348 7.75 -12.23 -4.28
C PHE A 348 6.23 -12.18 -4.40
N MET A 349 5.61 -11.02 -4.17
CA MET A 349 4.15 -10.85 -4.31
C MET A 349 3.68 -10.99 -5.76
N LEU A 350 4.43 -10.46 -6.73
CA LEU A 350 4.13 -10.63 -8.16
C LEU A 350 4.05 -12.09 -8.56
N PHE A 351 5.08 -12.88 -8.21
CA PHE A 351 5.08 -14.31 -8.50
C PHE A 351 4.04 -15.07 -7.67
N TRP A 352 3.79 -14.62 -6.44
CA TRP A 352 2.76 -15.20 -5.59
C TRP A 352 1.37 -15.08 -6.22
N GLY A 353 0.96 -13.88 -6.61
CA GLY A 353 -0.35 -13.65 -7.19
C GLY A 353 -0.49 -14.26 -8.58
N VAL A 354 0.53 -14.12 -9.44
CA VAL A 354 0.47 -14.68 -10.81
C VAL A 354 0.31 -16.20 -10.80
N THR A 355 0.89 -16.90 -9.82
CA THR A 355 0.77 -18.36 -9.74
C THR A 355 -0.64 -18.83 -9.46
N SER A 356 -1.52 -17.98 -8.92
CA SER A 356 -2.95 -18.26 -8.71
C SER A 356 -3.73 -18.37 -10.02
N ARG A 357 -3.32 -17.62 -11.05
CA ARG A 357 -4.00 -17.60 -12.35
C ARG A 357 -3.27 -18.41 -13.41
N LEU A 358 -1.94 -18.41 -13.35
CA LEU A 358 -1.12 -19.18 -14.28
C LEU A 358 -1.47 -20.67 -14.21
N GLY A 359 -1.75 -21.23 -13.03
CA GLY A 359 -2.16 -22.63 -12.94
C GLY A 359 -3.55 -22.91 -13.53
N VAL A 360 -4.49 -21.96 -13.47
CA VAL A 360 -5.78 -22.06 -14.19
C VAL A 360 -5.54 -22.06 -15.70
N VAL A 361 -4.72 -21.12 -16.20
CA VAL A 361 -4.38 -21.01 -17.63
C VAL A 361 -3.69 -22.28 -18.14
N LEU A 362 -2.84 -22.89 -17.31
CA LEU A 362 -2.14 -24.14 -17.62
C LEU A 362 -2.99 -25.39 -17.39
N GLY A 363 -4.24 -25.26 -16.92
CA GLY A 363 -5.13 -26.40 -16.63
C GLY A 363 -4.67 -27.28 -15.46
N LEU A 364 -3.85 -26.74 -14.54
CA LEU A 364 -3.34 -27.45 -13.37
C LEU A 364 -4.38 -27.59 -12.25
N TYR A 365 -5.38 -26.71 -12.24
CA TYR A 365 -6.52 -26.73 -11.31
C TYR A 365 -7.69 -25.91 -11.87
N ASP A 366 -8.90 -26.22 -11.39
CA ASP A 366 -10.12 -25.51 -11.77
C ASP A 366 -10.14 -24.07 -11.22
N PRO A 367 -10.72 -23.07 -11.92
CA PRO A 367 -10.87 -21.71 -11.39
C PRO A 367 -11.55 -21.66 -10.01
N SER A 368 -12.50 -22.56 -9.74
CA SER A 368 -13.20 -22.65 -8.45
C SER A 368 -12.38 -23.33 -7.35
N ALA A 369 -11.35 -24.09 -7.72
CA ALA A 369 -10.47 -24.80 -6.79
C ALA A 369 -9.35 -23.91 -6.24
N VAL A 370 -9.18 -22.70 -6.78
CA VAL A 370 -8.19 -21.73 -6.31
C VAL A 370 -8.85 -20.39 -6.04
N ASP A 371 -9.19 -20.19 -4.77
CA ASP A 371 -9.43 -18.86 -4.24
C ASP A 371 -8.10 -18.16 -3.91
N GLN A 372 -8.19 -16.92 -3.44
CA GLN A 372 -7.05 -16.08 -3.08
C GLN A 372 -6.09 -16.74 -2.04
N TYR A 373 -6.60 -17.60 -1.15
CA TYR A 373 -5.84 -18.22 -0.06
C TYR A 373 -5.57 -19.71 -0.27
N ALA A 374 -6.22 -20.34 -1.25
CA ALA A 374 -6.04 -21.74 -1.56
C ALA A 374 -4.64 -22.04 -2.12
N TRP A 375 -4.01 -23.05 -1.53
CA TRP A 375 -2.64 -23.49 -1.83
C TRP A 375 -2.60 -24.96 -2.28
N PRO A 376 -3.23 -25.29 -3.44
CA PRO A 376 -3.13 -26.64 -3.95
C PRO A 376 -1.66 -26.96 -4.27
N PRO A 377 -1.21 -28.22 -4.13
CA PRO A 377 0.17 -28.62 -4.40
C PRO A 377 0.71 -28.15 -5.76
N ALA A 378 -0.16 -28.07 -6.78
CA ALA A 378 0.20 -27.56 -8.10
C ALA A 378 0.56 -26.06 -8.09
N ARG A 379 -0.15 -25.22 -7.33
CA ARG A 379 0.19 -23.79 -7.17
C ARG A 379 1.53 -23.65 -6.45
N ILE A 380 1.78 -24.46 -5.43
CA ILE A 380 3.06 -24.50 -4.70
C ILE A 380 4.19 -24.86 -5.66
N ALA A 381 4.04 -25.94 -6.42
CA ALA A 381 5.03 -26.40 -7.39
C ALA A 381 5.35 -25.33 -8.44
N LEU A 382 4.33 -24.54 -8.84
CA LEU A 382 4.49 -23.43 -9.78
C LEU A 382 5.24 -22.24 -9.17
N PHE A 383 4.98 -21.93 -7.90
CA PHE A 383 5.59 -20.79 -7.19
C PHE A 383 7.03 -21.05 -6.73
N VAL A 384 7.32 -22.24 -6.20
CA VAL A 384 8.59 -22.58 -5.54
C VAL A 384 9.84 -22.22 -6.37
N PRO A 385 9.92 -22.50 -7.69
CA PRO A 385 11.08 -22.13 -8.49
C PRO A 385 11.35 -20.62 -8.47
N PHE A 386 10.31 -19.79 -8.64
CA PHE A 386 10.45 -18.34 -8.60
C PHE A 386 10.81 -17.85 -7.19
N GLY A 387 10.17 -18.42 -6.16
CA GLY A 387 10.46 -18.11 -4.77
C GLY A 387 11.93 -18.37 -4.41
N ILE A 388 12.47 -19.52 -4.80
CA ILE A 388 13.88 -19.89 -4.58
C ILE A 388 14.82 -18.90 -5.28
N LEU A 389 14.54 -18.56 -6.55
CA LEU A 389 15.38 -17.64 -7.31
C LEU A 389 15.40 -16.24 -6.69
N VAL A 390 14.24 -15.71 -6.33
CA VAL A 390 14.09 -14.38 -5.73
C VAL A 390 14.72 -14.31 -4.35
N VAL A 391 14.51 -15.32 -3.50
CA VAL A 391 15.16 -15.42 -2.17
C VAL A 391 16.67 -15.55 -2.31
N GLY A 392 17.14 -16.49 -3.15
CA GLY A 392 18.56 -16.76 -3.36
C GLY A 392 19.31 -15.52 -3.87
N TYR A 393 18.76 -14.84 -4.87
CA TYR A 393 19.33 -13.58 -5.37
C TYR A 393 19.41 -12.52 -4.27
N THR A 394 18.34 -12.36 -3.50
CA THR A 394 18.27 -11.38 -2.40
C THR A 394 19.33 -11.64 -1.33
N LEU A 395 19.52 -12.90 -0.92
CA LEU A 395 20.55 -13.28 0.04
C LEU A 395 21.96 -12.99 -0.48
N VAL A 396 22.23 -13.27 -1.76
CA VAL A 396 23.51 -12.93 -2.40
C VAL A 396 23.73 -11.41 -2.41
N ARG A 397 22.68 -10.62 -2.67
CA ARG A 397 22.77 -9.15 -2.63
C ARG A 397 23.00 -8.63 -1.21
N TYR A 398 22.31 -9.15 -0.21
CA TYR A 398 22.59 -8.82 1.20
C TYR A 398 24.02 -9.15 1.58
N PHE A 399 24.53 -10.32 1.21
CA PHE A 399 25.92 -10.68 1.50
C PHE A 399 26.90 -9.67 0.89
N LYS A 400 26.69 -9.23 -0.35
CA LYS A 400 27.51 -8.19 -1.00
C LYS A 400 27.41 -6.84 -0.28
N ILE A 401 26.21 -6.40 0.09
CA ILE A 401 26.00 -5.13 0.82
C ILE A 401 26.73 -5.17 2.18
N LEU A 402 26.63 -6.29 2.89
CA LEU A 402 27.18 -6.45 4.23
C LEU A 402 28.71 -6.59 4.25
N THR A 403 29.31 -7.11 3.18
CA THR A 403 30.77 -7.33 3.07
C THR A 403 31.51 -6.21 2.34
N SER A 404 30.84 -5.37 1.53
CA SER A 404 31.50 -4.30 0.77
C SER A 404 32.13 -3.24 1.68
N THR A 405 33.43 -3.01 1.57
CA THR A 405 34.14 -1.94 2.30
C THR A 405 33.98 -0.56 1.65
N ASP A 406 33.66 -0.54 0.36
CA ASP A 406 33.43 0.68 -0.41
C ASP A 406 31.98 0.73 -0.89
N ILE A 407 31.31 1.84 -0.60
CA ILE A 407 29.96 2.13 -1.09
C ILE A 407 30.02 2.85 -2.43
N SER A 408 31.04 3.67 -2.65
CA SER A 408 31.09 4.59 -3.78
C SER A 408 31.10 3.86 -5.12
N SER A 409 31.77 2.70 -5.18
CA SER A 409 31.79 1.81 -6.35
C SER A 409 30.47 1.12 -6.67
N ASN A 410 29.49 1.11 -5.75
CA ASN A 410 28.17 0.51 -5.97
C ASN A 410 27.10 1.51 -6.42
N ARG A 411 27.44 2.79 -6.66
CA ARG A 411 26.48 3.72 -7.28
C ARG A 411 26.07 3.17 -8.62
N THR A 412 24.80 2.75 -8.69
CA THR A 412 24.24 2.19 -9.91
C THR A 412 24.26 3.27 -10.97
N ASP A 413 24.88 2.97 -12.11
CA ASP A 413 24.80 3.81 -13.29
C ASP A 413 23.33 4.17 -13.58
N PRO A 414 22.97 5.47 -13.66
CA PRO A 414 21.61 5.90 -13.97
C PRO A 414 21.01 5.24 -15.22
N GLN A 415 21.82 4.91 -16.22
CA GLN A 415 21.36 4.19 -17.40
C GLN A 415 20.93 2.78 -17.04
N ARG A 416 21.78 2.04 -16.32
CA ARG A 416 21.46 0.69 -15.82
C ARG A 416 20.22 0.68 -14.92
N ALA A 417 20.08 1.65 -14.01
CA ALA A 417 18.91 1.77 -13.16
C ALA A 417 17.61 1.97 -13.98
N SER A 418 17.71 2.75 -15.07
CA SER A 418 16.57 2.99 -15.97
C SER A 418 16.17 1.72 -16.74
N ILE A 419 17.15 0.94 -17.22
CA ILE A 419 16.89 -0.35 -17.89
C ILE A 419 16.18 -1.32 -16.93
N LEU A 420 16.72 -1.49 -15.72
CA LEU A 420 16.13 -2.38 -14.71
C LEU A 420 14.71 -1.94 -14.31
N LEU A 421 14.45 -0.63 -14.27
CA LEU A 421 13.11 -0.13 -14.01
C LEU A 421 12.15 -0.47 -15.14
N VAL A 422 12.56 -0.32 -16.40
CA VAL A 422 11.75 -0.70 -17.57
C VAL A 422 11.46 -2.20 -17.55
N ASP A 423 12.46 -3.04 -17.27
CA ASP A 423 12.28 -4.49 -17.15
C ASP A 423 11.28 -4.85 -16.05
N LEU A 424 11.38 -4.20 -14.88
CA LEU A 424 10.45 -4.40 -13.76
C LEU A 424 9.02 -3.97 -14.12
N MET A 425 8.84 -2.81 -14.76
CA MET A 425 7.51 -2.35 -15.18
C MET A 425 6.92 -3.26 -16.26
N THR A 426 7.76 -3.78 -17.16
CA THR A 426 7.35 -4.75 -18.18
C THR A 426 6.90 -6.06 -17.53
N LEU A 427 7.65 -6.57 -16.54
CA LEU A 427 7.26 -7.75 -15.76
C LEU A 427 5.91 -7.53 -15.05
N ILE A 428 5.72 -6.38 -14.40
CA ILE A 428 4.44 -6.02 -13.74
C ILE A 428 3.30 -6.02 -14.78
N GLY A 429 3.52 -5.45 -15.96
CA GLY A 429 2.55 -5.45 -17.06
C GLY A 429 2.18 -6.86 -17.51
N ILE A 430 3.17 -7.74 -17.70
CA ILE A 430 2.96 -9.15 -18.06
C ILE A 430 2.18 -9.89 -16.97
N VAL A 431 2.59 -9.76 -15.70
CA VAL A 431 1.89 -10.35 -14.55
C VAL A 431 0.46 -9.85 -14.47
N GLY A 432 0.25 -8.55 -14.70
CA GLY A 432 -1.09 -7.98 -14.76
C GLY A 432 -1.93 -8.58 -15.88
N ALA A 433 -1.39 -8.66 -17.09
CA ALA A 433 -2.10 -9.28 -18.22
C ALA A 433 -2.51 -10.74 -17.92
N ILE A 434 -1.61 -11.54 -17.34
CA ILE A 434 -1.89 -12.93 -16.96
C ILE A 434 -2.94 -13.01 -15.84
N SER A 435 -2.83 -12.14 -14.83
CA SER A 435 -3.72 -12.16 -13.66
C SER A 435 -5.16 -11.73 -14.02
N ILE A 436 -5.30 -10.88 -15.04
CA ILE A 436 -6.58 -10.33 -15.47
C ILE A 436 -7.30 -11.27 -16.44
N TRP A 437 -6.57 -12.02 -17.26
CA TRP A 437 -7.14 -12.99 -18.18
C TRP A 437 -7.75 -14.20 -17.43
N PRO A 438 -8.93 -14.73 -17.83
CA PRO A 438 -9.83 -14.33 -18.92
C PRO A 438 -11.00 -13.42 -18.47
N ALA A 439 -10.95 -12.83 -17.26
CA ALA A 439 -12.04 -12.00 -16.77
C ALA A 439 -12.33 -10.89 -17.79
N LYS A 440 -13.57 -10.82 -18.27
CA LYS A 440 -14.06 -9.99 -19.39
C LYS A 440 -13.21 -8.72 -19.55
N ILE A 441 -12.20 -8.81 -20.42
CA ILE A 441 -11.40 -7.64 -20.78
C ILE A 441 -12.35 -6.78 -21.60
N GLY A 442 -12.97 -5.79 -20.96
CA GLY A 442 -13.67 -4.75 -21.71
C GLY A 442 -12.71 -4.17 -22.73
N ALA A 443 -13.16 -3.89 -23.96
CA ALA A 443 -12.31 -3.33 -25.01
C ALA A 443 -11.51 -2.10 -24.53
N CYS A 444 -12.08 -1.33 -23.59
CA CYS A 444 -11.43 -0.21 -22.92
C CYS A 444 -10.18 -0.60 -22.11
N TYR A 445 -10.17 -1.76 -21.46
CA TYR A 445 -9.04 -2.26 -20.68
C TYR A 445 -7.87 -2.66 -21.59
N ALA A 446 -8.16 -3.34 -22.70
CA ALA A 446 -7.17 -3.66 -23.72
C ALA A 446 -6.58 -2.38 -24.35
N ILE A 447 -7.42 -1.42 -24.73
CA ILE A 447 -6.97 -0.13 -25.29
C ILE A 447 -6.11 0.63 -24.28
N PHE A 448 -6.49 0.67 -23.00
CA PHE A 448 -5.70 1.35 -21.96
C PHE A 448 -4.35 0.67 -21.71
N LEU A 449 -4.25 -0.66 -21.79
CA LEU A 449 -2.97 -1.37 -21.70
C LEU A 449 -2.07 -1.15 -22.93
N PHE A 450 -2.65 -0.82 -24.09
CA PHE A 450 -1.92 -0.57 -25.34
C PHE A 450 -1.40 0.88 -25.48
N LEU A 451 -1.95 1.82 -24.72
CA LEU A 451 -1.56 3.24 -24.69
C LEU A 451 -0.55 3.52 -23.58
#